data_AF-A0A9P6MRD2-F1
#
_entry.id   AF-A0A9P6MRD2-F1
#
_cell.length_a   1.000
_cell.length_b   1.000
_cell.length_c   1.000
_cell.angle_alpha   90.00
_cell.angle_beta   90.00
_cell.angle_gamma   90.00
#
_symmetry.space_group_name_H-M   'P 1'
#
loop_
_entity.id
_entity.type
_entity.pdbx_description
1 polymer ?
#
loop_
_entity_poly.entity_id
_entity_poly.type
_entity_poly.pdbx_seq_one_letter_code
_entity_poly.pdbx_strand_id
1 'polypeptide(L)'
;MPISSVLASPASQLIQTYLNNPRLSNVKNLVFIIFIFKLLSFLNTTFLVHGPSRTYREAKMYLSILAFKYAKMIPSVKEKLQRELGKAAKDIEDKVAPQDDKFPRYTTLPGHGFSEEALTKELERYSELPHTRWEEGRVSGAVYHHNKILSDLGALAYRKFSSANPLHPEVFPGTRKMEAEVCAMVADLFHAGPQAGAVMTSGGTESILMSCKTHREWGRETKGITKPEM
;
A
#
# COMPACT_ATOMS: atom_id res chain seq x y z
N MET A 1 -23.84 21.40 -53.62
CA MET A 1 -23.06 21.69 -52.39
C MET A 1 -23.93 22.62 -51.54
N PRO A 2 -24.21 22.30 -50.27
CA PRO A 2 -23.29 21.75 -49.27
C PRO A 2 -23.52 20.27 -48.95
N ILE A 3 -22.43 19.60 -48.58
CA ILE A 3 -22.37 18.18 -48.18
C ILE A 3 -22.28 18.16 -46.65
N SER A 4 -23.41 17.96 -45.96
CA SER A 4 -23.42 17.51 -44.55
C SER A 4 -24.82 17.15 -44.00
N SER A 5 -25.85 16.98 -44.82
CA SER A 5 -27.21 16.67 -44.34
C SER A 5 -27.65 15.21 -44.52
N VAL A 6 -26.77 14.30 -44.90
CA VAL A 6 -27.15 12.91 -45.17
C VAL A 6 -26.30 11.97 -44.30
N LEU A 7 -26.98 11.17 -43.47
CA LEU A 7 -26.47 10.18 -42.49
C LEU A 7 -26.38 10.64 -41.02
N ALA A 8 -27.34 11.43 -40.54
CA ALA A 8 -27.71 11.33 -39.12
C ALA A 8 -28.65 10.12 -38.99
N SER A 9 -28.18 9.01 -38.40
CA SER A 9 -29.05 7.87 -38.11
C SER A 9 -30.26 8.31 -37.28
N PRO A 10 -31.41 7.62 -37.34
CA PRO A 10 -32.57 7.94 -36.50
C PRO A 10 -32.21 8.05 -35.01
N ALA A 11 -31.23 7.23 -34.58
CA ALA A 11 -30.65 7.30 -33.25
C ALA A 11 -29.90 8.62 -32.98
N SER A 12 -29.11 9.14 -33.92
CA SER A 12 -28.40 10.41 -33.71
C SER A 12 -29.33 11.63 -33.71
N GLN A 13 -30.43 11.59 -34.45
CA GLN A 13 -31.48 12.63 -34.39
C GLN A 13 -32.27 12.58 -33.08
N LEU A 14 -32.59 11.39 -32.57
CA LEU A 14 -33.19 11.21 -31.24
C LEU A 14 -32.25 11.71 -30.13
N ILE A 15 -30.95 11.39 -30.21
CA ILE A 15 -29.93 11.85 -29.26
C ILE A 15 -29.79 13.39 -29.32
N GLN A 16 -29.77 13.99 -30.51
CA GLN A 16 -29.71 15.45 -30.68
C GLN A 16 -30.95 16.14 -30.08
N THR A 17 -32.15 15.59 -30.32
CA THR A 17 -33.40 16.11 -29.76
C THR A 17 -33.41 16.01 -28.23
N TYR A 18 -32.89 14.92 -27.68
CA TYR A 18 -32.75 14.73 -26.24
C TYR A 18 -31.70 15.68 -25.63
N LEU A 19 -30.57 15.89 -26.31
CA LEU A 19 -29.48 16.78 -25.87
C LEU A 19 -29.86 18.27 -25.93
N ASN A 20 -30.74 18.66 -26.85
CA ASN A 20 -31.24 20.03 -27.05
C ASN A 20 -32.46 20.36 -26.18
N ASN A 21 -32.87 19.49 -25.26
CA ASN A 21 -33.96 19.76 -24.33
C ASN A 21 -33.59 20.94 -23.39
N PRO A 22 -34.40 22.02 -23.31
CA PRO A 22 -34.14 23.18 -22.45
C PRO A 22 -33.94 22.81 -20.97
N ARG A 23 -34.67 21.80 -20.48
CA ARG A 23 -34.52 21.31 -19.10
C ARG A 23 -33.17 20.63 -18.89
N LEU A 24 -32.69 19.89 -19.88
CA LEU A 24 -31.36 19.27 -19.84
C LEU A 24 -30.25 20.33 -19.91
N SER A 25 -30.45 21.40 -20.68
CA SER A 25 -29.53 22.55 -20.71
C SER A 25 -29.43 23.23 -19.34
N ASN A 26 -30.56 23.46 -18.66
CA ASN A 26 -30.57 24.03 -17.32
C ASN A 26 -29.87 23.13 -16.29
N VAL A 27 -30.09 21.81 -16.36
CA VAL A 27 -29.38 20.85 -15.50
C VAL A 27 -27.88 20.86 -15.78
N LYS A 28 -27.47 20.87 -17.06
CA LYS A 28 -26.04 20.98 -17.44
C LYS A 28 -25.41 22.26 -16.90
N ASN A 29 -26.09 23.40 -17.05
CA ASN A 29 -25.63 24.69 -16.53
C ASN A 29 -25.53 24.68 -15.00
N LEU A 30 -26.50 24.09 -14.30
CA LEU A 30 -26.47 23.96 -12.84
C LEU A 30 -25.29 23.08 -12.37
N VAL A 31 -25.09 21.93 -13.02
CA VAL A 31 -23.95 21.05 -12.76
C VAL A 31 -22.63 21.79 -13.02
N PHE A 32 -22.56 22.56 -14.11
CA PHE A 32 -21.39 23.37 -14.43
C PHE A 32 -21.14 24.46 -13.38
N ILE A 33 -22.17 25.16 -12.92
CA ILE A 33 -22.06 26.17 -11.85
C ILE A 33 -21.57 25.52 -10.54
N ILE A 34 -22.15 24.38 -10.14
CA ILE A 34 -21.70 23.63 -8.96
C ILE A 34 -20.24 23.19 -9.11
N PHE A 35 -19.84 22.74 -10.30
CA PHE A 35 -18.47 22.37 -10.60
C PHE A 35 -17.52 23.56 -10.46
N ILE A 36 -17.84 24.71 -11.07
CA ILE A 36 -17.04 25.94 -11.00
C ILE A 36 -16.96 26.42 -9.55
N PHE A 37 -18.08 26.42 -8.81
CA PHE A 37 -18.09 26.79 -7.40
C PHE A 37 -17.18 25.88 -6.55
N LYS A 38 -17.27 24.56 -6.73
CA LYS A 38 -16.39 23.61 -6.03
C LYS A 38 -14.92 23.80 -6.41
N LEU A 39 -14.63 24.06 -7.69
CA LEU A 39 -13.27 24.31 -8.17
C LEU A 39 -12.69 25.60 -7.57
N LEU A 40 -13.46 26.70 -7.58
CA LEU A 40 -13.05 27.97 -6.98
C LEU A 40 -12.89 27.85 -5.46
N SER A 41 -13.82 27.18 -4.78
CA SER A 41 -13.73 26.91 -3.34
C SER A 41 -12.50 26.09 -2.99
N PHE A 42 -12.16 25.06 -3.79
CA PHE A 42 -10.94 24.29 -3.65
C PHE A 42 -9.70 25.17 -3.81
N LEU A 43 -9.58 25.89 -4.94
CA LEU A 43 -8.43 26.77 -5.20
C LEU A 43 -8.26 27.83 -4.11
N ASN A 44 -9.36 28.44 -3.65
CA ASN A 44 -9.34 29.44 -2.59
C ASN A 44 -8.88 28.85 -1.26
N THR A 45 -9.39 27.66 -0.88
CA THR A 45 -8.99 27.00 0.36
C THR A 45 -7.51 26.61 0.31
N THR A 46 -7.06 26.02 -0.80
CA THR A 46 -5.65 25.65 -1.01
C THR A 46 -4.74 26.88 -0.98
N PHE A 47 -5.14 27.99 -1.60
CA PHE A 47 -4.37 29.23 -1.58
C PHE A 47 -4.27 29.83 -0.17
N LEU A 48 -5.38 29.86 0.57
CA LEU A 48 -5.41 30.41 1.93
C LEU A 48 -4.66 29.54 2.94
N VAL A 49 -4.73 28.21 2.80
CA VAL A 49 -4.11 27.27 3.75
C VAL A 49 -2.62 27.01 3.43
N HIS A 50 -2.27 26.88 2.15
CA HIS A 50 -0.92 26.46 1.74
C HIS A 50 -0.07 27.59 1.16
N GLY A 51 -0.67 28.73 0.84
CA GLY A 51 0.01 29.87 0.24
C GLY A 51 0.33 29.70 -1.26
N PRO A 52 0.75 30.79 -1.93
CA PRO A 52 0.88 30.85 -3.39
C PRO A 52 1.89 29.86 -3.98
N SER A 53 3.02 29.64 -3.30
CA SER A 53 4.10 28.77 -3.77
C SER A 53 3.68 27.30 -3.82
N ARG A 54 2.98 26.82 -2.78
CA ARG A 54 2.51 25.44 -2.70
C ARG A 54 1.31 25.19 -3.61
N THR A 55 0.37 26.13 -3.71
CA THR A 55 -0.74 26.03 -4.69
C THR A 55 -0.23 25.91 -6.12
N TYR A 56 0.77 26.72 -6.51
CA TYR A 56 1.39 26.60 -7.84
C TYR A 56 2.03 25.23 -8.06
N ARG A 57 2.75 24.71 -7.05
CA ARG A 57 3.40 23.39 -7.12
C ARG A 57 2.38 22.26 -7.29
N GLU A 58 1.29 22.30 -6.55
CA GLU A 58 0.21 21.31 -6.62
C GLU A 58 -0.54 21.38 -7.95
N ALA A 59 -0.86 22.59 -8.44
CA ALA A 59 -1.48 22.77 -9.76
C ALA A 59 -0.57 22.24 -10.88
N LYS A 60 0.73 22.56 -10.83
CA LYS A 60 1.74 22.03 -11.77
C LYS A 60 1.82 20.51 -11.70
N MET A 61 1.82 19.93 -10.50
CA MET A 61 1.83 18.48 -10.29
C MET A 61 0.59 17.83 -10.91
N TYR A 62 -0.60 18.37 -10.64
CA TYR A 62 -1.85 17.87 -11.20
C TYR A 62 -1.87 17.93 -12.73
N LEU A 63 -1.44 19.05 -13.31
CA LEU A 63 -1.29 19.19 -14.76
C LEU A 63 -0.28 18.19 -15.33
N SER A 64 0.83 17.93 -14.63
CA SER A 64 1.82 16.94 -15.06
C SER A 64 1.29 15.51 -15.02
N ILE A 65 0.47 15.16 -14.02
CA ILE A 65 -0.20 13.86 -13.91
C ILE A 65 -1.20 13.69 -15.06
N LEU A 66 -2.00 14.72 -15.36
CA LEU A 66 -2.92 14.72 -16.49
C LEU A 66 -2.17 14.57 -17.82
N ALA A 67 -1.14 15.40 -18.04
CA ALA A 67 -0.30 15.31 -19.23
C ALA A 67 0.30 13.91 -19.39
N PHE A 68 0.82 13.32 -18.31
CA PHE A 68 1.35 11.96 -18.32
C PHE A 68 0.28 10.92 -18.60
N LYS A 69 -0.93 11.05 -18.03
CA LYS A 69 -2.07 10.16 -18.29
C LYS A 69 -2.42 10.11 -19.77
N TYR A 70 -2.48 11.26 -20.44
CA TYR A 70 -2.75 11.33 -21.87
C TYR A 70 -1.54 10.93 -22.72
N ALA A 71 -0.32 11.28 -22.31
CA ALA A 71 0.89 10.86 -23.00
C ALA A 71 1.02 9.33 -23.07
N LYS A 72 0.61 8.60 -22.04
CA LYS A 72 0.56 7.12 -22.04
C LYS A 72 -0.42 6.52 -23.06
N MET A 73 -1.35 7.30 -23.61
CA MET A 73 -2.24 6.84 -24.67
C MET A 73 -1.57 6.85 -26.05
N ILE A 74 -0.45 7.58 -26.20
CA ILE A 74 0.35 7.58 -27.42
C ILE A 74 1.03 6.20 -27.56
N PRO A 75 0.83 5.48 -28.68
CA PRO A 75 1.35 4.12 -28.85
C PRO A 75 2.85 3.97 -28.54
N SER A 76 3.69 4.88 -29.04
CA SER A 76 5.14 4.85 -28.82
C SER A 76 5.54 5.04 -27.35
N VAL A 77 4.79 5.87 -26.60
CA VAL A 77 5.04 6.09 -25.16
C VAL A 77 4.59 4.87 -24.36
N LYS A 78 3.43 4.29 -24.72
CA LYS A 78 2.92 3.06 -24.11
C LYS A 78 3.91 1.91 -24.28
N GLU A 79 4.43 1.72 -25.49
CA GLU A 79 5.39 0.65 -25.79
C GLU A 79 6.70 0.83 -25.00
N LYS A 80 7.25 2.05 -24.97
CA LYS A 80 8.44 2.36 -24.17
C LYS A 80 8.21 2.13 -22.68
N LEU A 81 7.06 2.55 -22.14
CA LEU A 81 6.70 2.34 -20.74
C LEU A 81 6.59 0.84 -20.42
N GLN A 82 5.92 0.05 -21.26
CA GLN A 82 5.81 -1.39 -21.07
C GLN A 82 7.18 -2.08 -21.10
N ARG A 83 8.08 -1.63 -21.97
CA ARG A 83 9.46 -2.13 -22.02
C ARG A 83 10.22 -1.86 -20.71
N GLU A 84 10.14 -0.65 -20.17
CA GLU A 84 10.80 -0.31 -18.90
C GLU A 84 10.18 -1.02 -17.69
N LEU A 85 8.84 -1.15 -17.66
CA LEU A 85 8.16 -1.95 -16.64
C LEU A 85 8.55 -3.43 -16.73
N GLY A 86 8.67 -3.99 -17.94
CA GLY A 86 9.12 -5.36 -18.15
C GLY A 86 10.56 -5.59 -17.69
N LYS A 87 11.47 -4.65 -17.96
CA LYS A 87 12.84 -4.69 -17.41
C LYS A 87 12.84 -4.65 -15.88
N ALA A 88 12.12 -3.70 -15.29
CA ALA A 88 12.03 -3.58 -13.84
C ALA A 88 11.42 -4.83 -13.19
N ALA A 89 10.37 -5.41 -13.80
CA ALA A 89 9.77 -6.66 -13.35
C ALA A 89 10.77 -7.81 -13.40
N LYS A 90 11.52 -7.94 -14.50
CA LYS A 90 12.56 -8.95 -14.65
C LYS A 90 13.70 -8.78 -13.64
N ASP A 91 14.18 -7.55 -13.44
CA ASP A 91 15.21 -7.25 -12.46
C ASP A 91 14.76 -7.59 -11.02
N ILE A 92 13.47 -7.42 -10.71
CA ILE A 92 12.89 -7.84 -9.43
C ILE A 92 12.81 -9.37 -9.37
N GLU A 93 12.34 -10.02 -10.42
CA GLU A 93 12.23 -11.48 -10.50
C GLU A 93 13.60 -12.14 -10.30
N ASP A 94 14.62 -11.70 -11.03
CA ASP A 94 15.98 -12.24 -10.96
C ASP A 94 16.60 -12.07 -9.56
N LYS A 95 16.19 -11.04 -8.79
CA LYS A 95 16.69 -10.78 -7.43
C LYS A 95 15.90 -11.48 -6.33
N VAL A 96 14.58 -11.59 -6.48
CA VAL A 96 13.67 -12.06 -5.42
C VAL A 96 13.37 -13.54 -5.56
N ALA A 97 13.27 -14.03 -6.79
CA ALA A 97 12.92 -15.40 -7.12
C ALA A 97 13.77 -15.86 -8.31
N PRO A 98 15.10 -15.99 -8.13
CA PRO A 98 15.98 -16.42 -9.21
C PRO A 98 15.47 -17.74 -9.79
N GLN A 99 15.33 -17.77 -11.12
CA GLN A 99 14.94 -18.97 -11.83
C GLN A 99 16.12 -19.95 -11.76
N ASP A 100 15.97 -20.99 -10.96
CA ASP A 100 16.97 -22.04 -10.84
C ASP A 100 16.37 -23.39 -11.27
N ASP A 101 16.74 -23.80 -12.49
CA ASP A 101 16.33 -25.08 -13.08
C ASP A 101 16.87 -26.29 -12.31
N LYS A 102 17.83 -26.09 -11.38
CA LYS A 102 18.43 -27.16 -10.57
C LYS A 102 17.57 -27.55 -9.37
N PHE A 103 16.50 -26.81 -9.08
CA PHE A 103 15.68 -27.03 -7.90
C PHE A 103 14.22 -27.33 -8.25
N PRO A 104 13.60 -28.35 -7.62
CA PRO A 104 12.19 -28.65 -7.85
C PRO A 104 11.32 -27.48 -7.38
N ARG A 105 10.39 -27.06 -8.25
CA ARG A 105 9.39 -26.03 -7.94
C ARG A 105 8.04 -26.70 -7.69
N TYR A 106 7.57 -26.62 -6.45
CA TYR A 106 6.23 -27.09 -6.08
C TYR A 106 5.21 -25.99 -6.37
N THR A 107 4.52 -26.07 -7.51
CA THR A 107 3.44 -25.15 -7.89
C THR A 107 2.04 -25.70 -7.62
N THR A 108 1.98 -26.98 -7.23
CA THR A 108 0.75 -27.68 -6.87
C THR A 108 1.01 -28.52 -5.62
N LEU A 109 -0.05 -28.85 -4.88
CA LEU A 109 0.06 -29.74 -3.74
C LEU A 109 0.53 -31.12 -4.22
N PRO A 110 1.55 -31.73 -3.58
CA PRO A 110 1.95 -33.09 -3.86
C PRO A 110 0.79 -34.06 -3.66
N GLY A 111 0.69 -35.10 -4.50
CA GLY A 111 -0.36 -36.13 -4.37
C GLY A 111 -0.29 -36.92 -3.06
N HIS A 112 0.88 -36.96 -2.42
CA HIS A 112 1.10 -37.54 -1.10
C HIS A 112 1.93 -36.59 -0.24
N GLY A 113 1.65 -36.52 1.06
CA GLY A 113 2.43 -35.73 2.00
C GLY A 113 3.87 -36.22 2.09
N PHE A 114 4.80 -35.30 2.32
CA PHE A 114 6.20 -35.65 2.53
C PHE A 114 6.39 -36.39 3.85
N SER A 115 7.36 -37.31 3.88
CA SER A 115 7.89 -37.81 5.15
C SER A 115 8.67 -36.72 5.86
N GLU A 116 8.91 -36.89 7.16
CA GLU A 116 9.70 -35.95 7.95
C GLU A 116 11.11 -35.79 7.40
N GLU A 117 11.75 -36.90 6.98
CA GLU A 117 13.09 -36.90 6.40
C GLU A 117 13.13 -36.16 5.06
N ALA A 118 12.12 -36.38 4.21
CA ALA A 118 12.01 -35.68 2.94
C ALA A 118 11.80 -34.17 3.15
N LEU A 119 10.96 -33.78 4.12
CA LEU A 119 10.72 -32.38 4.46
C LEU A 119 11.97 -31.71 5.04
N THR A 120 12.67 -32.36 5.97
CA THR A 120 13.91 -31.83 6.55
C THR A 120 14.97 -31.62 5.47
N LYS A 121 15.14 -32.59 4.57
CA LYS A 121 16.07 -32.45 3.44
C LYS A 121 15.70 -31.29 2.52
N GLU A 122 14.41 -31.06 2.28
CA GLU A 122 13.94 -29.91 1.51
C GLU A 122 14.19 -28.58 2.25
N LEU A 123 14.00 -28.52 3.57
CA LEU A 123 14.32 -27.33 4.38
C LEU A 123 15.81 -27.02 4.38
N GLU A 124 16.67 -28.04 4.52
CA GLU A 124 18.13 -27.89 4.40
C GLU A 124 18.50 -27.34 3.03
N ARG A 125 17.94 -27.90 1.97
CA ARG A 125 18.13 -27.43 0.59
C ARG A 125 17.74 -25.96 0.42
N TYR A 126 16.63 -25.50 1.03
CA TYR A 126 16.24 -24.09 0.99
C TYR A 126 17.21 -23.19 1.76
N SER A 127 17.77 -23.67 2.87
CA SER A 127 18.75 -22.92 3.66
C SER A 127 20.10 -22.74 2.95
N GLU A 128 20.44 -23.64 2.04
CA GLU A 128 21.67 -23.61 1.24
C GLU A 128 21.54 -22.82 -0.07
N LEU A 129 20.36 -22.25 -0.36
CA LEU A 129 20.17 -21.44 -1.57
C LEU A 129 21.14 -20.25 -1.58
N PRO A 130 21.71 -19.90 -2.74
CA PRO A 130 22.64 -18.78 -2.82
C PRO A 130 22.01 -17.49 -2.29
N HIS A 131 22.58 -16.94 -1.23
CA HIS A 131 22.15 -15.68 -0.64
C HIS A 131 23.33 -14.74 -0.42
N THR A 132 23.03 -13.45 -0.24
CA THR A 132 24.06 -12.49 0.15
C THR A 132 24.57 -12.84 1.55
N ARG A 133 25.89 -12.80 1.75
CA ARG A 133 26.57 -13.14 3.02
C ARG A 133 26.31 -12.08 4.10
N TRP A 134 25.09 -12.03 4.61
CA TRP A 134 24.65 -11.08 5.63
C TRP A 134 25.33 -11.35 6.98
N GLU A 135 25.72 -12.59 7.24
CA GLU A 135 26.48 -13.04 8.41
C GLU A 135 27.85 -12.36 8.51
N GLU A 136 28.44 -12.02 7.37
CA GLU A 136 29.70 -11.25 7.29
C GLU A 136 29.48 -9.73 7.37
N GLY A 137 28.27 -9.26 7.70
CA GLY A 137 27.94 -7.83 7.79
C GLY A 137 27.88 -7.10 6.44
N ARG A 138 27.72 -7.83 5.33
CA ARG A 138 27.70 -7.27 3.97
C ARG A 138 26.35 -6.73 3.52
N VAL A 139 25.33 -6.77 4.38
CA VAL A 139 23.98 -6.31 4.10
C VAL A 139 23.63 -5.19 5.07
N SER A 140 23.25 -4.03 4.53
CA SER A 140 22.75 -2.92 5.34
C SER A 140 21.31 -3.23 5.78
N GLY A 141 21.06 -3.27 7.09
CA GLY A 141 19.77 -3.68 7.65
C GLY A 141 19.51 -5.17 7.43
N ALA A 142 18.27 -5.53 7.08
CA ALA A 142 17.75 -6.89 6.88
C ALA A 142 17.82 -7.81 8.12
N VAL A 143 19.02 -8.07 8.66
CA VAL A 143 19.23 -8.86 9.88
C VAL A 143 19.95 -8.01 10.91
N TYR A 144 19.28 -7.73 12.03
CA TYR A 144 19.76 -6.78 13.04
C TYR A 144 20.67 -7.40 14.10
N HIS A 145 20.63 -8.72 14.27
CA HIS A 145 21.49 -9.43 15.22
C HIS A 145 21.95 -10.76 14.62
N HIS A 146 23.23 -11.09 14.80
CA HIS A 146 23.82 -12.38 14.42
C HIS A 146 24.47 -13.02 15.65
N ASN A 147 23.66 -13.25 16.69
CA ASN A 147 24.10 -13.90 17.93
C ASN A 147 23.35 -15.23 18.08
N LYS A 148 24.08 -16.34 17.96
CA LYS A 148 23.52 -17.69 18.01
C LYS A 148 22.71 -17.97 19.29
N ILE A 149 23.18 -17.48 20.45
CA ILE A 149 22.49 -17.69 21.73
C ILE A 149 21.11 -17.03 21.71
N LEU A 150 21.02 -15.80 21.17
CA LEU A 150 19.74 -15.09 21.06
C LEU A 150 18.82 -15.75 20.04
N SER A 151 19.35 -16.19 18.89
CA SER A 151 18.58 -16.89 17.87
C SER A 151 18.00 -18.21 18.40
N ASP A 152 18.80 -19.01 19.11
CA ASP A 152 18.38 -20.28 19.70
C ASP A 152 17.29 -20.06 20.77
N LEU A 153 17.43 -19.00 21.60
CA LEU A 153 16.43 -18.62 22.58
C LEU A 153 15.10 -18.18 21.93
N GLY A 154 15.17 -17.41 20.85
CA GLY A 154 14.00 -17.01 20.06
C GLY A 154 13.28 -18.21 19.45
N ALA A 155 14.02 -19.17 18.88
CA ALA A 155 13.47 -20.41 18.34
C ALA A 155 12.79 -21.26 19.44
N LEU A 156 13.39 -21.33 20.64
CA LEU A 156 12.79 -22.01 21.79
C LEU A 156 11.46 -21.35 22.21
N ALA A 157 11.42 -20.02 22.30
CA ALA A 157 10.21 -19.29 22.63
C ALA A 157 9.12 -19.52 21.57
N TYR A 158 9.45 -19.41 20.28
CA TYR A 158 8.52 -19.68 19.20
C TYR A 158 7.96 -21.11 19.28
N ARG A 159 8.81 -22.12 19.52
CA ARG A 159 8.37 -23.50 19.68
C ARG A 159 7.37 -23.69 20.83
N LYS A 160 7.55 -22.97 21.95
CA LYS A 160 6.65 -23.06 23.11
C LYS A 160 5.29 -22.42 22.85
N PHE A 161 5.23 -21.36 22.05
CA PHE A 161 4.03 -20.55 21.81
C PHE A 161 3.54 -20.61 20.37
N SER A 162 3.96 -21.61 19.58
CA SER A 162 3.68 -21.69 18.13
C SER A 162 2.18 -21.76 17.79
N SER A 163 1.37 -22.28 18.71
CA SER A 163 -0.10 -22.35 18.58
C SER A 163 -0.83 -21.21 19.30
N ALA A 164 -0.10 -20.26 19.90
CA ALA A 164 -0.72 -19.15 20.60
C ALA A 164 -1.43 -18.21 19.61
N ASN A 165 -2.65 -17.82 19.95
CA ASN A 165 -3.43 -16.85 19.20
C ASN A 165 -3.93 -15.74 20.14
N PRO A 166 -3.32 -14.54 20.12
CA PRO A 166 -3.71 -13.43 21.00
C PRO A 166 -5.17 -12.96 20.88
N LEU A 167 -5.90 -13.39 19.83
CA LEU A 167 -7.35 -13.17 19.71
C LEU A 167 -8.15 -13.82 20.85
N HIS A 168 -7.59 -14.86 21.47
CA HIS A 168 -8.21 -15.63 22.56
C HIS A 168 -7.38 -15.53 23.86
N PRO A 169 -7.31 -14.34 24.51
CA PRO A 169 -6.48 -14.12 25.69
C PRO A 169 -6.85 -15.00 26.90
N GLU A 170 -8.10 -15.47 26.96
CA GLU A 170 -8.59 -16.45 27.94
C GLU A 170 -7.97 -17.84 27.74
N VAL A 171 -7.64 -18.21 26.50
CA VAL A 171 -6.97 -19.48 26.15
C VAL A 171 -5.46 -19.31 26.23
N PHE A 172 -4.93 -18.14 25.90
CA PHE A 172 -3.49 -17.85 25.85
C PHE A 172 -3.07 -16.69 26.79
N PRO A 173 -3.34 -16.80 28.11
CA PRO A 173 -3.07 -15.71 29.06
C PRO A 173 -1.58 -15.40 29.20
N GLY A 174 -0.71 -16.38 28.98
CA GLY A 174 0.74 -16.19 28.96
C GLY A 174 1.19 -15.22 27.87
N THR A 175 0.67 -15.38 26.65
CA THR A 175 0.97 -14.47 25.53
C THR A 175 0.47 -13.06 25.81
N ARG A 176 -0.78 -12.93 26.29
CA ARG A 176 -1.33 -11.62 26.68
C ARG A 176 -0.47 -10.93 27.76
N LYS A 177 0.00 -11.69 28.75
CA LYS A 177 0.87 -11.16 29.82
C LYS A 177 2.20 -10.66 29.24
N MET A 178 2.86 -11.46 28.39
CA MET A 178 4.12 -11.08 27.75
C MET A 178 3.95 -9.82 26.87
N GLU A 179 2.88 -9.73 26.08
CA GLU A 179 2.59 -8.53 25.26
C GLU A 179 2.43 -7.28 26.13
N ALA A 180 1.67 -7.38 27.23
CA ALA A 180 1.46 -6.26 28.15
C ALA A 180 2.77 -5.82 28.85
N GLU A 181 3.61 -6.77 29.24
CA GLU A 181 4.91 -6.49 29.88
C GLU A 181 5.90 -5.83 28.90
N VAL A 182 5.95 -6.30 27.65
CA VAL A 182 6.77 -5.66 26.60
C VAL A 182 6.29 -4.22 26.36
N CYS A 183 4.97 -4.01 26.25
CA CYS A 183 4.41 -2.67 26.11
C CYS A 183 4.77 -1.76 27.28
N ALA A 184 4.71 -2.28 28.52
CA ALA A 184 5.07 -1.53 29.72
C ALA A 184 6.57 -1.17 29.75
N MET A 185 7.46 -2.12 29.45
CA MET A 185 8.91 -1.87 29.39
C MET A 185 9.27 -0.82 28.33
N VAL A 186 8.64 -0.86 27.16
CA VAL A 186 8.89 0.14 26.10
C VAL A 186 8.30 1.50 26.47
N ALA A 187 7.11 1.55 27.08
CA ALA A 187 6.53 2.80 27.56
C ALA A 187 7.42 3.49 28.61
N ASP A 188 8.00 2.71 29.53
CA ASP A 188 8.96 3.18 30.52
C ASP A 188 10.26 3.67 29.88
N LEU A 189 10.82 2.90 28.92
CA LEU A 189 12.03 3.26 28.17
C LEU A 189 11.93 4.64 27.49
N PHE A 190 10.72 5.00 27.01
CA PHE A 190 10.45 6.29 26.37
C PHE A 190 9.82 7.33 27.32
N HIS A 191 9.75 7.05 28.62
CA HIS A 191 9.19 7.93 29.65
C HIS A 191 7.76 8.42 29.34
N ALA A 192 6.90 7.53 28.84
CA ALA A 192 5.57 7.89 28.35
C ALA A 192 4.60 8.38 29.46
N GLY A 193 4.90 8.06 30.72
CA GLY A 193 4.11 8.46 31.89
C GLY A 193 2.94 7.51 32.22
N PRO A 194 2.29 7.69 33.38
CA PRO A 194 1.35 6.70 33.93
C PRO A 194 0.00 6.62 33.19
N GLN A 195 -0.31 7.59 32.34
CA GLN A 195 -1.55 7.63 31.55
C GLN A 195 -1.36 7.09 30.12
N ALA A 196 -0.12 6.72 29.74
CA ALA A 196 0.16 6.21 28.41
C ALA A 196 -0.38 4.80 28.23
N GLY A 197 -1.11 4.58 27.13
CA GLY A 197 -1.43 3.25 26.62
C GLY A 197 -0.42 2.82 25.56
N ALA A 198 -0.26 1.52 25.40
CA ALA A 198 0.57 0.92 24.35
C ALA A 198 -0.07 -0.38 23.83
N VAL A 199 0.21 -0.71 22.58
CA VAL A 199 -0.25 -1.93 21.92
C VAL A 199 0.86 -2.47 21.03
N MET A 200 0.98 -3.80 20.98
CA MET A 200 1.92 -4.48 20.10
C MET A 200 1.32 -4.58 18.69
N THR A 201 2.16 -4.43 17.66
CA THR A 201 1.80 -4.52 16.24
C THR A 201 2.75 -5.47 15.52
N SER A 202 2.41 -5.91 14.32
CA SER A 202 3.23 -6.81 13.49
C SER A 202 4.59 -6.22 13.05
N GLY A 203 4.70 -4.89 12.98
CA GLY A 203 5.95 -4.21 12.64
C GLY A 203 5.77 -2.71 12.46
N GLY A 204 6.86 -2.00 12.16
CA GLY A 204 6.87 -0.53 12.13
C GLY A 204 5.88 0.10 11.16
N THR A 205 5.63 -0.53 10.00
CA THR A 205 4.62 -0.06 9.04
C THR A 205 3.23 -0.02 9.64
N GLU A 206 2.82 -1.10 10.33
CA GLU A 206 1.52 -1.13 11.00
C GLU A 206 1.47 -0.11 12.15
N SER A 207 2.54 0.04 12.94
CA SER A 207 2.59 1.04 14.02
C SER A 207 2.37 2.46 13.49
N ILE A 208 3.01 2.83 12.36
CA ILE A 208 2.82 4.14 11.72
C ILE A 208 1.38 4.30 11.22
N LEU A 209 0.84 3.29 10.52
CA LEU A 209 -0.54 3.34 10.03
C LEU A 209 -1.56 3.45 11.17
N MET A 210 -1.34 2.75 12.28
CA MET A 210 -2.18 2.83 13.48
C MET A 210 -2.11 4.21 14.12
N SER A 211 -0.92 4.84 14.17
CA SER A 211 -0.78 6.23 14.63
C SER A 211 -1.54 7.21 13.73
N CYS A 212 -1.35 7.12 12.41
CA CYS A 212 -2.05 7.96 11.43
C CYS A 212 -3.57 7.78 11.52
N LYS A 213 -4.04 6.53 11.58
CA LYS A 213 -5.47 6.21 11.76
C LYS A 213 -5.99 6.83 13.06
N THR A 214 -5.30 6.64 14.18
CA THR A 214 -5.73 7.17 15.49
C THR A 214 -5.89 8.68 15.45
N HIS A 215 -4.91 9.41 14.93
CA HIS A 215 -4.99 10.87 14.81
C HIS A 215 -6.07 11.33 13.84
N ARG A 216 -6.27 10.62 12.73
CA ARG A 216 -7.34 10.88 11.76
C ARG A 216 -8.73 10.77 12.39
N GLU A 217 -8.98 9.66 13.10
CA GLU A 217 -10.27 9.43 13.77
C GLU A 217 -10.51 10.47 14.88
N TRP A 218 -9.49 10.71 15.71
CA TRP A 218 -9.54 11.72 16.76
C TRP A 218 -9.82 13.12 16.19
N GLY A 219 -9.14 13.53 15.11
CA GLY A 219 -9.36 14.82 14.47
C GLY A 219 -10.75 14.97 13.86
N ARG A 220 -11.31 13.88 13.32
CA ARG A 220 -12.69 13.88 12.84
C ARG A 220 -13.68 14.07 13.99
N GLU A 221 -13.53 13.31 15.07
CA GLU A 221 -14.50 13.26 16.17
C GLU A 221 -14.44 14.49 17.08
N THR A 222 -13.24 14.98 17.37
CA THR A 222 -13.05 16.07 18.34
C THR A 222 -12.95 17.46 17.69
N LYS A 223 -12.59 17.52 16.40
CA LYS A 223 -12.35 18.79 15.68
C LYS A 223 -13.17 18.94 14.40
N GLY A 224 -13.99 17.96 14.02
CA GLY A 224 -14.80 18.00 12.79
C GLY A 224 -13.97 17.98 11.50
N ILE A 225 -12.72 17.51 11.55
CA ILE A 225 -11.83 17.47 10.38
C ILE A 225 -12.28 16.34 9.44
N THR A 226 -12.77 16.71 8.24
CA THR A 226 -13.27 15.76 7.23
C THR A 226 -12.32 15.56 6.04
N LYS A 227 -11.32 16.42 5.89
CA LYS A 227 -10.29 16.36 4.83
C LYS A 227 -8.90 16.58 5.44
N PRO A 228 -8.38 15.61 6.20
CA PRO A 228 -7.05 15.70 6.78
C PRO A 228 -5.98 15.52 5.69
N GLU A 229 -4.88 16.25 5.82
CA GLU A 229 -3.64 15.94 5.12
C GLU A 229 -3.03 14.69 5.77
N MET A 230 -2.77 13.65 4.98
CA MET A 230 -2.29 12.33 5.43
C MET A 230 -1.04 11.93 4.66
#